data_AF-A0A6M3JY51-F1
#
_entry.id   AF-A0A6M3JY51-F1
#
_cell.length_a   1.000
_cell.length_b   1.000
_cell.length_c   1.000
_cell.angle_alpha   90.00
_cell.angle_beta   90.00
_cell.angle_gamma   90.00
#
_symmetry.space_group_name_H-M   'P 1'
#
loop_
_entity.id
_entity.type
_entity.pdbx_description
1 polymer ?
#
loop_
_entity_poly.entity_id
_entity_poly.type
_entity_poly.pdbx_seq_one_letter_code
_entity_poly.pdbx_strand_id
1 'polypeptide(L)' 'MKSEAKLEDITYKKVSAIVDRWLEVHRGETFDLDLVCRQLQITERDNRHFVVQKLSYEVSIGKLEKLNRIYRYINKDK' A
#
# COMPACT_ATOMS: atom_id res chain seq x y z
N MET A 1 20.76 28.41 -10.84
CA MET A 1 19.46 28.66 -10.17
C MET A 1 18.90 27.32 -9.74
N LYS A 2 18.39 27.24 -8.50
CA LYS A 2 18.06 26.00 -7.80
C LYS A 2 16.96 25.23 -8.55
N SER A 3 17.18 23.93 -8.74
CA SER A 3 16.23 22.99 -9.30
C SER A 3 15.01 22.88 -8.38
N GLU A 4 13.91 23.55 -8.71
CA GLU A 4 12.61 23.28 -8.11
C GLU A 4 12.06 22.01 -8.75
N ALA A 5 12.38 20.87 -8.14
CA ALA A 5 11.64 19.64 -8.38
C ALA A 5 10.19 19.92 -7.96
N LYS A 6 9.32 20.17 -8.94
CA LYS A 6 7.87 20.16 -8.74
C LYS A 6 7.55 18.85 -8.01
N LEU A 7 7.05 18.96 -6.78
CA LEU A 7 6.36 17.88 -6.10
C LEU A 7 5.28 17.40 -7.07
N GLU A 8 5.54 16.32 -7.80
CA GLU A 8 4.52 15.68 -8.61
C GLU A 8 3.39 15.31 -7.65
N ASP A 9 2.18 15.82 -7.90
CA ASP A 9 0.97 15.30 -7.26
C ASP A 9 0.97 13.78 -7.43
N ILE A 10 1.28 13.07 -6.35
CA ILE A 10 1.26 11.62 -6.34
C ILE A 10 -0.21 11.23 -6.40
N THR A 11 -0.68 10.87 -7.59
CA THR A 11 -2.06 10.40 -7.79
C THR A 11 -2.24 9.02 -7.15
N TYR A 12 -3.48 8.72 -6.73
CA TYR A 12 -3.89 7.40 -6.24
C TYR A 12 -3.35 6.25 -7.11
N LYS A 13 -3.36 6.41 -8.45
CA LYS A 13 -2.85 5.40 -9.39
C LYS A 13 -1.39 5.05 -9.16
N LYS A 14 -0.52 6.04 -8.89
CA LYS A 14 0.91 5.81 -8.64
C LYS A 14 1.10 5.02 -7.34
N VAL A 15 0.44 5.43 -6.25
CA VAL A 15 0.51 4.71 -4.96
C VAL A 15 -0.03 3.29 -5.09
N SER A 16 -1.19 3.12 -5.73
CA SER A 16 -1.78 1.80 -5.96
C SER A 16 -0.80 0.85 -6.65
N ALA A 17 -0.14 1.30 -7.72
CA ALA A 17 0.79 0.46 -8.48
C ALA A 17 2.05 0.08 -7.68
N ILE A 18 2.47 0.91 -6.72
CA ILE A 18 3.60 0.58 -5.84
C ILE A 18 3.15 -0.41 -4.76
N VAL A 19 1.98 -0.18 -4.16
CA VAL A 19 1.39 -1.08 -3.17
C VAL A 19 1.11 -2.45 -3.77
N ASP A 20 0.60 -2.53 -5.02
CA ASP A 20 0.38 -3.80 -5.72
C ASP A 20 1.65 -4.63 -5.84
N ARG A 21 2.74 -4.01 -6.34
CA ARG A 21 4.05 -4.69 -6.46
C ARG A 21 4.58 -5.15 -5.11
N TRP A 22 4.43 -4.32 -4.07
CA TRP A 22 4.84 -4.68 -2.72
C TRP A 22 4.05 -5.88 -2.19
N LEU A 23 2.72 -5.86 -2.37
CA LEU A 23 1.83 -6.93 -1.95
C LEU A 23 2.13 -8.25 -2.66
N GLU A 24 2.59 -8.24 -3.90
CA GLU A 24 2.97 -9.46 -4.63
C GLU A 24 4.19 -10.15 -4.03
N VAL A 25 5.19 -9.37 -3.57
CA VAL A 25 6.41 -9.89 -2.95
C VAL A 25 6.14 -10.44 -1.56
N HIS A 26 5.24 -9.81 -0.79
CA HIS A 26 4.99 -10.15 0.62
C HIS A 26 3.72 -11.02 0.81
N ARG A 27 3.36 -11.84 -0.18
CA ARG A 27 2.14 -12.68 -0.16
C ARG A 27 2.03 -13.63 1.04
N GLY A 28 3.17 -14.15 1.49
CA GLY A 28 3.23 -15.11 2.62
C GLY A 28 3.18 -14.45 4.00
N GLU A 29 3.23 -13.12 4.05
CA GLU A 29 3.43 -12.37 5.29
C GLU A 29 2.15 -11.77 5.84
N THR A 30 2.19 -11.42 7.12
CA THR A 30 1.20 -10.56 7.76
C THR A 30 1.79 -9.17 7.91
N PHE A 31 1.03 -8.13 7.58
CA PHE A 31 1.53 -6.75 7.58
C PHE A 31 0.48 -5.78 8.11
N ASP A 32 0.91 -4.64 8.61
CA ASP A 32 0.05 -3.52 8.95
C ASP A 32 0.31 -2.31 8.05
N LEU A 33 -0.55 -1.30 8.14
CA LEU A 33 -0.42 -0.07 7.35
C LEU A 33 0.94 0.62 7.58
N ASP A 34 1.42 0.66 8.82
CA ASP A 34 2.63 1.38 9.18
C ASP A 34 3.88 0.70 8.62
N LEU A 35 3.90 -0.64 8.59
CA LEU A 35 4.94 -1.44 7.93
C LEU A 35 4.97 -1.15 6.43
N VAL A 36 3.82 -1.22 5.75
CA VAL A 36 3.73 -0.97 4.30
C VAL A 36 4.20 0.45 3.99
N CYS A 37 3.68 1.46 4.69
CA CYS A 37 4.09 2.85 4.48
C CYS A 37 5.58 3.08 4.75
N ARG A 38 6.15 2.45 5.79
CA ARG A 38 7.58 2.58 6.12
C ARG A 38 8.46 1.95 5.06
N GLN A 39 8.16 0.73 4.62
CA GLN A 39 8.94 0.05 3.59
C GLN A 39 8.85 0.75 2.22
N LEU A 40 7.69 1.34 1.92
CA LEU A 40 7.50 2.15 0.71
C LEU A 40 7.96 3.60 0.84
N GLN A 41 8.51 4.01 1.99
CA GLN A 41 8.92 5.39 2.29
C GLN A 41 7.80 6.43 2.09
N ILE A 42 6.55 6.02 2.32
CA ILE A 42 5.37 6.88 2.22
C ILE A 42 5.14 7.60 3.56
N THR A 43 5.53 8.87 3.61
CA THR A 43 5.41 9.72 4.80
C THR A 43 4.25 10.72 4.71
N GLU A 44 3.92 11.18 3.51
CA GLU A 44 2.87 12.17 3.27
C GLU A 44 1.47 11.62 3.61
N ARG A 45 0.68 12.44 4.30
CA ARG A 45 -0.65 12.05 4.81
C ARG A 45 -1.59 11.57 3.69
N ASP A 46 -1.62 12.26 2.57
CA ASP A 46 -2.52 11.94 1.45
C ASP A 46 -2.11 10.62 0.79
N ASN A 47 -0.81 10.38 0.64
CA ASN A 47 -0.30 9.12 0.12
C ASN A 47 -0.59 7.95 1.06
N ARG A 48 -0.47 8.15 2.39
CA ARG A 48 -0.91 7.14 3.37
C ARG A 48 -2.39 6.84 3.25
N HIS A 49 -3.23 7.85 3.00
CA HIS A 49 -4.65 7.64 2.74
C HIS A 49 -4.88 6.79 1.49
N PHE A 50 -4.14 7.00 0.41
CA PHE A 50 -4.22 6.16 -0.79
C PHE A 50 -3.80 4.71 -0.54
N VAL A 51 -2.79 4.47 0.31
CA VAL A 51 -2.46 3.09 0.75
C VAL A 51 -3.64 2.45 1.47
N VAL A 52 -4.29 3.17 2.40
CA VAL A 52 -5.47 2.67 3.12
C VAL A 52 -6.61 2.33 2.15
N GLN A 53 -6.89 3.22 1.19
CA GLN A 53 -7.91 2.99 0.17
C GLN A 53 -7.60 1.72 -0.64
N LYS A 54 -6.35 1.57 -1.09
CA LYS A 54 -5.91 0.40 -1.84
C LYS A 54 -6.04 -0.90 -1.02
N LEU A 55 -5.54 -0.93 0.21
CA LEU A 55 -5.67 -2.11 1.07
C LEU A 55 -7.13 -2.46 1.35
N SER A 56 -7.99 -1.46 1.54
CA SER A 56 -9.43 -1.66 1.74
C SER A 56 -10.11 -2.23 0.49
N TYR A 57 -9.69 -1.76 -0.70
CA TYR A 57 -10.15 -2.32 -1.96
C TYR A 57 -9.74 -3.79 -2.10
N GLU A 58 -8.47 -4.14 -1.84
CA GLU A 58 -8.00 -5.53 -1.91
C GLU A 58 -8.74 -6.46 -0.93
N VAL A 59 -9.16 -5.93 0.23
CA VAL A 59 -10.04 -6.64 1.18
C VAL A 59 -11.44 -6.81 0.60
N SER A 60 -12.03 -5.75 0.02
CA SER A 60 -13.39 -5.81 -0.54
C SER A 60 -13.52 -6.81 -1.70
N ILE A 61 -12.47 -7.01 -2.49
CA ILE A 61 -12.45 -7.98 -3.58
C ILE A 61 -12.03 -9.38 -3.13
N GLY A 62 -11.82 -9.59 -1.83
CA GLY A 62 -11.51 -10.91 -1.26
C GLY A 62 -10.10 -11.42 -1.53
N LYS A 63 -9.14 -10.54 -1.85
CA LYS A 63 -7.72 -10.93 -1.99
C LYS A 63 -7.00 -10.93 -0.63
N LEU A 64 -7.30 -9.93 0.18
CA LEU A 64 -6.79 -9.79 1.55
C LEU A 64 -7.93 -9.98 2.56
N GLU A 65 -7.59 -10.40 3.76
CA GLU A 65 -8.43 -10.24 4.93
C GLU A 65 -7.77 -9.26 5.90
N LYS A 66 -8.61 -8.55 6.67
CA LYS A 66 -8.18 -7.62 7.71
C LYS A 66 -8.60 -8.14 9.08
N LEU A 67 -7.63 -8.46 9.92
CA LEU A 67 -7.81 -8.88 11.30
C LEU A 67 -7.31 -7.76 12.22
N ASN A 68 -8.23 -6.96 12.75
CA ASN A 68 -7.92 -5.74 13.50
C ASN A 68 -7.09 -4.74 12.69
N ARG A 69 -5.79 -4.60 13.01
CA ARG A 69 -4.83 -3.72 12.32
C ARG A 69 -3.94 -4.46 11.33
N ILE A 70 -4.02 -5.78 11.31
CA ILE A 70 -3.19 -6.65 10.48
C ILE A 70 -3.95 -7.04 9.23
N TYR A 71 -3.24 -7.10 8.12
CA TYR A 71 -3.67 -7.58 6.82
C TYR A 71 -2.88 -8.86 6.50
N ARG A 72 -3.52 -9.79 5.79
CA ARG A 72 -2.87 -10.97 5.22
C ARG A 72 -3.62 -11.45 3.98
N TYR A 73 -2.95 -12.22 3.13
CA TYR A 73 -3.60 -12.87 2.00
C TYR A 73 -4.51 -14.01 2.48
N ILE A 74 -5.68 -14.13 1.85
CA ILE A 74 -6.64 -15.22 2.12
C ILE A 74 -6.13 -16.54 1.51
N ASN A 75 -5.58 -16.49 0.29
CA ASN A 75 -4.96 -17.63 -0.37
C ASN A 75 -3.45 -17.44 -0.40
N LYS A 76 -2.74 -18.18 0.47
CA LYS A 76 -1.27 -18.16 0.57
C LYS A 76 -0.58 -18.98 -0.51
N ASP A 77 -1.33 -19.83 -1.20
CA ASP A 77 -0.82 -20.77 -2.19
C ASP A 77 -0.93 -20.18 -3.61
N LYS A 78 0.16 -20.31 -4.35
CA LYS A 78 0.17 -20.26 -5.81
C LYS A 78 0.16 -21.69 -6.30
#